data_AF-A0A8J7ABG9-F1
#
_entry.id   AF-A0A8J7ABG9-F1
#
_cell.length_a   1.000
_cell.length_b   1.000
_cell.length_c   1.000
_cell.angle_alpha   90.00
_cell.angle_beta   90.00
_cell.angle_gamma   90.00
#
_symmetry.space_group_name_H-M   'P 1'
#
loop_
_entity.id
_entity.type
_entity.pdbx_description
1 polymer ?
#
loop_
_entity_poly.entity_id
_entity_poly.type
_entity_poly.pdbx_seq_one_letter_code
_entity_poly.pdbx_strand_id
1 'polypeptide(L)'
;MSLNSQVLDRPIFEDLPSVEADLSYLLPITDKLFNYAYEPPSSVLRSNGSYQSYKVPIYNARSISENISLDREGFAFTEHNTRVRNFYDEEEIRQVYYPEAKQLLKEVTGATEVVIFDHTLRNAALMKQDINNGIREPVKRVHNDFSTSGGHRRARRELAAQGIDNIDSLLQQRFAIINVWRGIGDTIQESPLTLCDAQSVAPTDLVINNLIYRDRIGETYAVTYNPKHKWYYFPQMQRNEALFIKCFDSADDGRARFALHTAFEDPTSPPNPPPRESIELRTFVFYPG
;
A
#
# COMPACT_ATOMS: atom_id res chain seq x y z
N MET A 1 24.49 -19.27 24.44
CA MET A 1 23.69 -20.50 24.23
C MET A 1 23.02 -20.36 22.88
N SER A 2 23.26 -21.30 21.99
CA SER A 2 22.74 -21.32 20.61
C SER A 2 21.23 -21.58 20.65
N LEU A 3 20.43 -20.60 20.25
CA LEU A 3 19.00 -20.80 20.02
C LEU A 3 18.86 -21.44 18.63
N ASN A 4 18.59 -22.74 18.64
CA ASN A 4 18.32 -23.53 17.45
C ASN A 4 17.20 -22.90 16.63
N SER A 5 17.54 -22.54 15.41
CA SER A 5 16.64 -22.33 14.30
C SER A 5 15.90 -23.64 14.00
N GLN A 6 14.67 -23.77 14.49
CA GLN A 6 13.65 -24.57 13.81
C GLN A 6 12.65 -23.59 13.23
N VAL A 7 12.99 -23.06 12.06
CA VAL A 7 12.00 -22.51 11.14
C VAL A 7 11.16 -23.70 10.73
N LEU A 8 9.94 -23.80 11.28
CA LEU A 8 8.98 -24.79 10.83
C LEU A 8 8.55 -24.39 9.42
N ASP A 9 9.05 -25.12 8.42
CA ASP A 9 8.64 -25.10 7.00
C ASP A 9 7.20 -25.63 6.81
N ARG A 10 6.25 -25.22 7.65
CA ARG A 10 4.83 -25.42 7.37
C ARG A 10 4.34 -24.19 6.61
N PRO A 11 3.75 -24.34 5.41
CA PRO A 11 3.04 -23.24 4.79
C PRO A 11 1.93 -22.83 5.77
N ILE A 12 2.05 -21.61 6.29
CA ILE A 12 1.18 -20.97 7.30
C ILE A 12 -0.31 -20.93 6.85
N PHE A 13 -0.62 -21.37 5.63
CA PHE A 13 -1.89 -21.22 4.93
C PHE A 13 -2.98 -22.22 5.28
N GLU A 14 -2.67 -23.43 5.76
CA GLU A 14 -3.68 -24.52 5.72
C GLU A 14 -4.83 -24.38 6.74
N ASP A 15 -4.70 -23.51 7.75
CA ASP A 15 -5.68 -23.41 8.86
C ASP A 15 -6.18 -21.98 9.16
N LEU A 16 -5.89 -20.99 8.32
CA LEU A 16 -6.34 -19.62 8.59
C LEU A 16 -7.82 -19.44 8.23
N PRO A 17 -8.63 -18.81 9.10
CA PRO A 17 -10.00 -18.46 8.74
C PRO A 17 -9.99 -17.48 7.57
N SER A 18 -10.89 -17.66 6.62
CA SER A 18 -11.00 -16.83 5.43
C SER A 18 -12.42 -16.38 5.17
N VAL A 19 -12.55 -15.34 4.35
CA VAL A 19 -13.80 -14.88 3.74
C VAL A 19 -13.67 -14.94 2.22
N GLU A 20 -14.78 -15.20 1.53
CA GLU A 20 -14.84 -15.14 0.06
C GLU A 20 -15.34 -13.76 -0.37
N ALA A 21 -14.53 -13.00 -1.09
CA ALA A 21 -14.88 -11.66 -1.54
C ALA A 21 -14.40 -11.39 -2.97
N ASP A 22 -15.01 -10.40 -3.60
CA ASP A 22 -14.73 -10.04 -4.98
C ASP A 22 -13.59 -9.01 -5.05
N LEU A 23 -12.51 -9.34 -5.77
CA LEU A 23 -11.40 -8.43 -6.06
C LEU A 23 -11.35 -8.09 -7.55
N SER A 24 -11.18 -6.81 -7.87
CA SER A 24 -11.20 -6.29 -9.25
C SER A 24 -9.81 -6.29 -9.88
N TYR A 25 -9.63 -7.10 -10.92
CA TYR A 25 -8.38 -7.26 -11.67
C TYR A 25 -8.49 -6.68 -13.08
N LEU A 26 -7.36 -6.23 -13.61
CA LEU A 26 -7.24 -5.80 -15.00
C LEU A 26 -7.43 -7.01 -15.93
N LEU A 27 -8.26 -6.85 -16.96
CA LEU A 27 -8.34 -7.80 -18.07
C LEU A 27 -7.09 -7.67 -18.97
N PRO A 28 -6.58 -8.78 -19.54
CA PRO A 28 -5.43 -8.73 -20.42
C PRO A 28 -5.55 -7.65 -21.50
N ILE A 29 -4.48 -6.89 -21.68
CA ILE A 29 -4.40 -5.77 -22.63
C ILE A 29 -3.08 -5.85 -23.40
N THR A 30 -3.13 -5.55 -24.70
CA THR A 30 -1.95 -5.50 -25.58
C THR A 30 -1.31 -4.12 -25.65
N ASP A 31 -2.14 -3.08 -25.55
CA ASP A 31 -1.70 -1.70 -25.59
C ASP A 31 -1.13 -1.24 -24.25
N LYS A 32 -0.33 -0.18 -24.27
CA LYS A 32 0.15 0.46 -23.04
C LYS A 32 -1.04 1.00 -22.24
N LEU A 33 -1.16 0.55 -21.01
CA LEU A 33 -2.23 0.97 -20.11
C LEU A 33 -1.99 2.40 -19.61
N PHE A 34 -3.06 3.20 -19.61
CA PHE A 34 -3.05 4.55 -19.06
C PHE A 34 -4.33 4.86 -18.29
N ASN A 35 -4.22 5.83 -17.39
CA ASN A 35 -5.34 6.41 -16.66
C ASN A 35 -5.08 7.90 -16.39
N TYR A 36 -6.02 8.77 -16.75
CA TYR A 36 -5.97 10.19 -16.41
C TYR A 36 -6.47 10.41 -14.98
N ALA A 37 -5.64 11.07 -14.17
CA ALA A 37 -5.96 11.45 -12.79
C ALA A 37 -6.86 12.70 -12.70
N TYR A 38 -7.29 13.23 -13.83
CA TYR A 38 -8.20 14.36 -13.99
C TYR A 38 -9.19 14.06 -15.12
N GLU A 39 -10.26 14.85 -15.25
CA GLU A 39 -11.20 14.70 -16.37
C GLU A 39 -10.54 15.19 -17.67
N PRO A 40 -10.26 14.30 -18.64
CA PRO A 40 -9.65 14.69 -19.90
C PRO A 40 -10.69 15.38 -20.81
N PRO A 41 -10.27 15.96 -21.96
CA PRO A 41 -11.21 16.43 -22.97
C PRO A 41 -12.16 15.29 -23.40
N SER A 42 -13.40 15.64 -23.75
CA SER A 42 -14.49 14.66 -24.03
C SER A 42 -14.19 13.65 -25.15
N SER A 43 -13.24 13.94 -26.04
CA SER A 43 -12.80 13.05 -27.11
C SER A 43 -11.73 12.03 -26.68
N VAL A 44 -11.22 12.13 -25.46
CA VAL A 44 -10.14 11.29 -24.94
C VAL A 44 -10.70 10.38 -23.86
N LEU A 45 -10.48 9.08 -24.02
CA LEU A 45 -10.83 8.11 -22.98
C LEU A 45 -10.06 8.43 -21.70
N ARG A 46 -10.74 8.38 -20.55
CA ARG A 46 -10.09 8.57 -19.25
C ARG A 46 -9.11 7.44 -18.91
N SER A 47 -9.41 6.22 -19.33
CA SER A 47 -8.52 5.07 -19.24
C SER A 47 -8.84 4.05 -20.33
N ASN A 48 -7.86 3.26 -20.75
CA ASN A 48 -8.07 2.16 -21.70
C ASN A 48 -8.14 0.76 -21.05
N GLY A 49 -7.96 0.66 -19.73
CA GLY A 49 -8.06 -0.61 -19.00
C GLY A 49 -9.50 -1.03 -18.72
N SER A 50 -9.81 -2.30 -18.96
CA SER A 50 -11.06 -2.93 -18.52
C SER A 50 -10.79 -3.85 -17.33
N TYR A 51 -11.73 -3.94 -16.40
CA TYR A 51 -11.55 -4.70 -15.15
C TYR A 51 -12.67 -5.71 -14.96
N GLN A 52 -12.34 -6.85 -14.36
CA GLN A 52 -13.28 -7.90 -13.98
C GLN A 52 -13.04 -8.29 -12.52
N SER A 53 -14.14 -8.52 -11.80
CA SER A 53 -14.11 -8.99 -10.42
C SER A 53 -14.02 -10.51 -10.38
N TYR A 54 -13.15 -11.03 -9.52
CA TYR A 54 -12.98 -12.45 -9.26
C TYR A 54 -13.22 -12.71 -7.77
N LYS A 55 -14.06 -13.69 -7.46
CA LYS A 55 -14.27 -14.16 -6.10
C LYS A 55 -13.05 -14.97 -5.66
N VAL A 56 -12.42 -14.55 -4.56
CA VAL A 56 -11.20 -15.17 -4.02
C VAL A 56 -11.28 -15.31 -2.50
N PRO A 57 -10.59 -16.31 -1.92
CA PRO A 57 -10.40 -16.38 -0.48
C PRO A 57 -9.44 -15.28 -0.02
N ILE A 58 -9.83 -14.58 1.04
CA ILE A 58 -9.01 -13.58 1.74
C ILE A 58 -8.85 -14.05 3.19
N TYR A 59 -7.61 -14.34 3.59
CA TYR A 59 -7.28 -14.98 4.86
C TYR A 59 -7.08 -13.94 5.97
N ASN A 60 -7.67 -14.19 7.14
CA ASN A 60 -7.44 -13.40 8.33
C ASN A 60 -6.03 -13.68 8.88
N ALA A 61 -5.17 -12.66 8.82
CA ALA A 61 -3.77 -12.74 9.22
C ALA A 61 -3.50 -12.43 10.70
N ARG A 62 -4.52 -12.19 11.52
CA ARG A 62 -4.37 -11.79 12.94
C ARG A 62 -3.49 -12.76 13.74
N SER A 63 -3.70 -14.07 13.58
CA SER A 63 -2.97 -15.10 14.34
C SER A 63 -1.53 -15.31 13.90
N ILE A 64 -1.12 -14.71 12.77
CA ILE A 64 0.21 -14.88 12.17
C ILE A 64 0.92 -13.56 11.96
N SER A 65 0.40 -12.46 12.54
CA SER A 65 0.87 -11.10 12.30
C SER A 65 2.37 -10.93 12.58
N GLU A 66 2.89 -11.60 13.60
CA GLU A 66 4.31 -11.58 14.00
C GLU A 66 5.22 -12.35 13.02
N ASN A 67 4.65 -13.24 12.20
CA ASN A 67 5.38 -14.05 11.23
C ASN A 67 5.35 -13.46 9.81
N ILE A 68 4.64 -12.34 9.60
CA ILE A 68 4.56 -11.64 8.32
C ILE A 68 5.58 -10.50 8.33
N SER A 69 6.38 -10.41 7.26
CA SER A 69 7.46 -9.45 7.13
C SER A 69 7.47 -8.72 5.79
N LEU A 70 8.03 -7.51 5.81
CA LEU A 70 8.25 -6.71 4.61
C LEU A 70 9.16 -7.39 3.58
N ASP A 71 10.11 -8.22 4.01
CA ASP A 71 11.07 -8.87 3.11
C ASP A 71 10.54 -10.15 2.48
N ARG A 72 9.55 -10.82 3.10
CA ARG A 72 8.98 -12.07 2.56
C ARG A 72 7.61 -11.85 1.90
N GLU A 73 6.63 -11.35 2.65
CA GLU A 73 5.26 -11.13 2.14
C GLU A 73 5.10 -9.77 1.46
N GLY A 74 6.01 -8.83 1.73
CA GLY A 74 5.92 -7.46 1.22
C GLY A 74 5.10 -6.52 2.10
N PHE A 75 4.56 -6.99 3.21
CA PHE A 75 3.82 -6.18 4.17
C PHE A 75 4.08 -6.67 5.60
N ALA A 76 3.75 -5.84 6.59
CA ALA A 76 3.86 -6.20 8.00
C ALA A 76 2.79 -5.48 8.81
N PHE A 77 2.44 -6.05 9.96
CA PHE A 77 1.46 -5.50 10.91
C PHE A 77 2.16 -5.13 12.22
N THR A 78 1.71 -4.06 12.87
CA THR A 78 2.14 -3.73 14.21
C THR A 78 1.05 -3.03 15.01
N GLU A 79 1.09 -3.21 16.32
CA GLU A 79 0.40 -2.32 17.25
C GLU A 79 1.28 -1.11 17.55
N HIS A 80 0.72 0.08 17.35
CA HIS A 80 1.38 1.34 17.63
C HIS A 80 0.36 2.41 18.01
N ASN A 81 0.38 2.83 19.27
CA ASN A 81 -0.41 3.95 19.75
C ASN A 81 0.14 5.27 19.20
N THR A 82 -0.75 6.16 18.76
CA THR A 82 -0.37 7.50 18.27
C THR A 82 -0.89 8.57 19.19
N ARG A 83 -0.13 9.67 19.34
CA ARG A 83 -0.57 10.84 20.13
C ARG A 83 -1.39 11.84 19.31
N VAL A 84 -1.52 11.63 17.99
CA VAL A 84 -2.36 12.45 17.12
C VAL A 84 -3.79 12.37 17.62
N ARG A 85 -4.42 13.51 17.83
CA ARG A 85 -5.83 13.59 18.23
C ARG A 85 -6.72 13.69 17.01
N ASN A 86 -6.42 14.62 16.10
CA ASN A 86 -7.19 14.88 14.90
C ASN A 86 -6.35 14.64 13.63
N PHE A 87 -6.62 13.53 12.93
CA PHE A 87 -5.98 13.24 11.64
C PHE A 87 -6.47 14.10 10.47
N TYR A 88 -7.42 15.01 10.69
CA TYR A 88 -7.81 16.03 9.71
C TYR A 88 -7.14 17.38 9.96
N ASP A 89 -6.29 17.50 10.99
CA ASP A 89 -5.41 18.64 11.20
C ASP A 89 -4.04 18.35 10.56
N GLU A 90 -3.77 19.00 9.42
CA GLU A 90 -2.52 18.86 8.67
C GLU A 90 -1.28 19.17 9.54
N GLU A 91 -1.37 20.15 10.44
CA GLU A 91 -0.24 20.53 11.28
C GLU A 91 0.01 19.47 12.36
N GLU A 92 -1.04 18.92 12.97
CA GLU A 92 -0.89 17.82 13.94
C GLU A 92 -0.31 16.56 13.28
N ILE A 93 -0.73 16.24 12.05
CA ILE A 93 -0.14 15.14 11.28
C ILE A 93 1.37 15.35 11.09
N ARG A 94 1.78 16.56 10.68
CA ARG A 94 3.19 16.86 10.41
C ARG A 94 4.03 16.94 11.68
N GLN A 95 3.51 17.55 12.74
CA GLN A 95 4.27 17.75 13.98
C GLN A 95 4.31 16.50 14.87
N VAL A 96 3.28 15.65 14.80
CA VAL A 96 3.15 14.49 15.69
C VAL A 96 3.27 13.17 14.93
N TYR A 97 2.45 12.96 13.89
CA TYR A 97 2.39 11.65 13.23
C TYR A 97 3.62 11.34 12.40
N TYR A 98 4.15 12.34 11.68
CA TYR A 98 5.32 12.15 10.83
C TYR A 98 6.55 11.71 11.65
N PRO A 99 6.91 12.36 12.78
CA PRO A 99 7.96 11.86 13.66
C PRO A 99 7.71 10.45 14.21
N GLU A 100 6.47 10.14 14.64
CA GLU A 100 6.11 8.81 15.14
C GLU A 100 6.30 7.73 14.05
N ALA A 101 5.80 7.97 12.84
CA ALA A 101 5.92 7.03 11.73
C ALA A 101 7.37 6.85 11.26
N LYS A 102 8.18 7.92 11.26
CA LYS A 102 9.62 7.82 10.95
C LYS A 102 10.33 6.92 11.95
N GLN A 103 10.11 7.12 13.25
CA GLN A 103 10.73 6.31 14.29
C GLN A 103 10.32 4.84 14.15
N LEU A 104 9.02 4.60 14.00
CA LEU A 104 8.47 3.27 13.83
C LEU A 104 9.04 2.55 12.59
N LEU A 105 9.14 3.24 11.44
CA LEU A 105 9.75 2.69 10.24
C LEU A 105 11.24 2.35 10.47
N LYS A 106 12.01 3.19 11.16
CA LYS A 106 13.41 2.89 11.48
C LYS A 106 13.53 1.63 12.35
N GLU A 107 12.66 1.46 13.34
CA GLU A 107 12.62 0.29 14.22
C GLU A 107 12.28 -1.01 13.45
N VAL A 108 11.27 -0.96 12.58
CA VAL A 108 10.80 -2.14 11.84
C VAL A 108 11.74 -2.54 10.70
N THR A 109 12.41 -1.56 10.07
CA THR A 109 13.19 -1.81 8.84
C THR A 109 14.70 -1.79 9.05
N GLY A 110 15.18 -1.26 10.18
CA GLY A 110 16.61 -0.98 10.39
C GLY A 110 17.14 0.18 9.52
N ALA A 111 16.25 1.02 9.00
CA ALA A 111 16.63 2.15 8.16
C ALA A 111 17.45 3.21 8.89
N THR A 112 18.40 3.81 8.16
CA THR A 112 19.19 4.94 8.65
C THR A 112 18.40 6.23 8.54
N GLU A 113 17.61 6.38 7.46
CA GLU A 113 16.82 7.57 7.20
C GLU A 113 15.44 7.26 6.60
N VAL A 114 14.46 8.07 6.99
CA VAL A 114 13.08 7.96 6.52
C VAL A 114 12.57 9.34 6.11
N VAL A 115 12.22 9.48 4.84
CA VAL A 115 11.70 10.70 4.25
C VAL A 115 10.23 10.49 3.91
N ILE A 116 9.34 11.23 4.57
CA ILE A 116 7.91 11.26 4.21
C ILE A 116 7.73 12.33 3.15
N PHE A 117 7.10 11.99 2.02
CA PHE A 117 6.92 12.95 0.91
C PHE A 117 5.47 13.38 0.72
N ASP A 118 4.50 12.53 1.07
CA ASP A 118 3.10 12.91 1.14
C ASP A 118 2.31 11.98 2.07
N HIS A 119 1.04 12.33 2.26
CA HIS A 119 0.06 11.41 2.80
C HIS A 119 -1.27 11.55 2.08
N THR A 120 -2.18 10.61 2.32
CA THR A 120 -3.53 10.65 1.78
C THR A 120 -4.52 10.20 2.84
N LEU A 121 -5.50 11.05 3.13
CA LEU A 121 -6.66 10.70 3.93
C LEU A 121 -7.72 10.06 3.03
N ARG A 122 -8.38 9.02 3.53
CA ARG A 122 -9.48 8.37 2.83
C ARG A 122 -10.72 8.26 3.70
N ASN A 123 -11.80 8.84 3.20
CA ASN A 123 -13.16 8.80 3.74
C ASN A 123 -14.15 9.08 2.60
N ALA A 124 -14.91 8.05 2.20
CA ALA A 124 -15.82 8.15 1.05
C ALA A 124 -16.99 9.12 1.29
N ALA A 125 -17.44 9.27 2.53
CA ALA A 125 -18.52 10.20 2.88
C ALA A 125 -18.05 11.66 2.81
N LEU A 126 -16.89 11.98 3.39
CA LEU A 126 -16.32 13.33 3.37
C LEU A 126 -15.88 13.77 1.96
N MET A 127 -15.37 12.84 1.16
CA MET A 127 -15.03 13.13 -0.25
C MET A 127 -16.26 13.56 -1.06
N LYS A 128 -17.43 12.94 -0.83
CA LYS A 128 -18.69 13.32 -1.48
C LYS A 128 -19.23 14.68 -1.03
N GLN A 129 -18.91 15.10 0.20
CA GLN A 129 -19.32 16.39 0.73
C GLN A 129 -18.52 17.54 0.10
N ASP A 130 -17.22 17.35 -0.12
CA ASP A 130 -16.37 18.32 -0.80
C ASP A 130 -15.25 17.61 -1.58
N ILE A 131 -15.32 17.66 -2.92
CA ILE A 131 -14.32 17.05 -3.79
C ILE A 131 -12.95 17.75 -3.73
N ASN A 132 -12.89 18.97 -3.18
CA ASN A 132 -11.68 19.79 -3.12
C ASN A 132 -10.92 19.67 -1.79
N ASN A 133 -11.46 18.95 -0.80
CA ASN A 133 -10.85 18.80 0.52
C ASN A 133 -9.60 17.88 0.53
N GLY A 134 -9.24 17.28 -0.61
CA GLY A 134 -8.08 16.39 -0.74
C GLY A 134 -8.30 14.96 -0.21
N ILE A 135 -9.44 14.68 0.40
CA ILE A 135 -9.83 13.35 0.89
C ILE A 135 -10.27 12.49 -0.29
N ARG A 136 -9.84 11.21 -0.29
CA ARG A 136 -10.13 10.28 -1.38
C ARG A 136 -10.99 9.11 -0.92
N GLU A 137 -11.63 8.43 -1.86
CA GLU A 137 -12.25 7.13 -1.57
C GLU A 137 -11.20 6.01 -1.53
N PRO A 138 -11.51 4.86 -0.90
CA PRO A 138 -10.73 3.63 -1.03
C PRO A 138 -10.54 3.17 -2.49
N VAL A 139 -9.35 2.72 -2.86
CA VAL A 139 -9.12 2.13 -4.20
C VAL A 139 -9.63 0.70 -4.22
N LYS A 140 -10.60 0.39 -5.09
CA LYS A 140 -11.23 -0.93 -5.22
C LYS A 140 -10.69 -1.79 -6.39
N ARG A 141 -9.53 -1.43 -6.94
CA ARG A 141 -8.82 -2.20 -7.99
C ARG A 141 -7.52 -2.75 -7.42
N VAL A 142 -7.14 -3.96 -7.79
CA VAL A 142 -5.86 -4.54 -7.40
C VAL A 142 -4.74 -3.76 -8.08
N HIS A 143 -3.79 -3.25 -7.30
CA HIS A 143 -2.70 -2.42 -7.79
C HIS A 143 -1.46 -2.50 -6.89
N ASN A 144 -0.36 -1.94 -7.40
CA ASN A 144 0.77 -1.48 -6.62
C ASN A 144 1.11 -0.04 -7.03
N ASP A 145 1.46 0.80 -6.06
CA ASP A 145 1.61 2.26 -6.26
C ASP A 145 2.75 2.66 -7.20
N PHE A 146 3.75 1.78 -7.37
CA PHE A 146 4.93 2.09 -8.18
C PHE A 146 5.31 0.92 -9.06
N SER A 147 5.72 1.22 -10.29
CA SER A 147 6.57 0.29 -11.02
C SER A 147 8.04 0.43 -10.59
N THR A 148 8.91 -0.48 -11.05
CA THR A 148 10.36 -0.35 -10.83
C THR A 148 10.91 1.01 -11.27
N SER A 149 10.48 1.47 -12.46
CA SER A 149 10.95 2.74 -13.02
C SER A 149 10.22 3.94 -12.38
N GLY A 150 8.95 3.76 -12.03
CA GLY A 150 8.13 4.74 -11.32
C GLY A 150 8.65 5.07 -9.93
N GLY A 151 9.11 4.07 -9.18
CA GLY A 151 9.70 4.24 -7.85
C GLY A 151 10.93 5.14 -7.87
N HIS A 152 11.90 4.86 -8.75
CA HIS A 152 13.10 5.70 -8.91
C HIS A 152 12.76 7.12 -9.37
N ARG A 153 11.85 7.28 -10.35
CA ARG A 153 11.44 8.61 -10.82
C ARG A 153 10.74 9.41 -9.73
N ARG A 154 9.87 8.77 -8.94
CA ARG A 154 9.20 9.41 -7.81
C ARG A 154 10.22 9.84 -6.77
N ALA A 155 11.14 8.95 -6.37
CA ALA A 155 12.18 9.26 -5.39
C ALA A 155 13.02 10.47 -5.82
N ARG A 156 13.54 10.48 -7.05
CA ARG A 156 14.32 11.61 -7.58
C ARG A 156 13.54 12.93 -7.53
N ARG A 157 12.28 12.92 -7.97
CA ARG A 157 11.43 14.14 -8.01
C ARG A 157 11.19 14.69 -6.61
N GLU A 158 10.80 13.83 -5.67
CA GLU A 158 10.45 14.28 -4.32
C GLU A 158 11.67 14.70 -3.51
N LEU A 159 12.79 14.00 -3.64
CA LEU A 159 14.05 14.42 -2.99
C LEU A 159 14.51 15.78 -3.52
N ALA A 160 14.41 16.02 -4.84
CA ALA A 160 14.72 17.31 -5.44
C ALA A 160 13.76 18.41 -4.95
N ALA A 161 12.46 18.11 -4.84
CA ALA A 161 11.47 19.06 -4.33
C ALA A 161 11.71 19.42 -2.85
N GLN A 162 12.34 18.53 -2.07
CA GLN A 162 12.75 18.78 -0.70
C GLN A 162 14.14 19.44 -0.57
N GLY A 163 14.80 19.77 -1.70
CA GLY A 163 16.10 20.44 -1.70
C GLY A 163 17.27 19.53 -1.31
N ILE A 164 17.16 18.22 -1.53
CA ILE A 164 18.27 17.28 -1.31
C ILE A 164 19.22 17.34 -2.52
N ASP A 165 20.50 17.61 -2.30
CA ASP A 165 21.48 17.78 -3.39
C ASP A 165 22.14 16.47 -3.83
N ASN A 166 22.36 15.51 -2.93
CA ASN A 166 23.10 14.26 -3.17
C ASN A 166 22.23 13.10 -3.67
N ILE A 167 21.17 13.40 -4.44
CA ILE A 167 20.14 12.44 -4.87
C ILE A 167 20.72 11.23 -5.59
N ASP A 168 21.66 11.44 -6.53
CA ASP A 168 22.24 10.33 -7.29
C ASP A 168 22.98 9.33 -6.41
N SER A 169 23.70 9.82 -5.40
CA SER A 169 24.39 8.96 -4.44
C SER A 169 23.41 8.21 -3.53
N LEU A 170 22.33 8.87 -3.10
CA LEU A 170 21.29 8.23 -2.28
C LEU A 170 20.54 7.14 -3.03
N LEU A 171 20.20 7.38 -4.31
CA LEU A 171 19.45 6.42 -5.12
C LEU A 171 20.32 5.29 -5.68
N GLN A 172 21.65 5.39 -5.57
CA GLN A 172 22.57 4.27 -5.80
C GLN A 172 22.61 3.29 -4.62
N GLN A 173 22.25 3.74 -3.41
CA GLN A 173 22.12 2.88 -2.25
C GLN A 173 20.78 2.14 -2.29
N ARG A 174 20.65 1.10 -1.45
CA ARG A 174 19.36 0.44 -1.27
C ARG A 174 18.37 1.43 -0.65
N PHE A 175 17.20 1.55 -1.27
CA PHE A 175 16.08 2.27 -0.71
C PHE A 175 14.77 1.56 -1.07
N ALA A 176 13.75 1.77 -0.24
CA ALA A 176 12.41 1.26 -0.45
C ALA A 176 11.40 2.41 -0.41
N ILE A 177 10.24 2.19 -1.04
CA ILE A 177 9.04 2.98 -0.80
C ILE A 177 8.10 2.13 0.04
N ILE A 178 7.89 2.55 1.29
CA ILE A 178 7.03 1.84 2.23
C ILE A 178 5.90 2.79 2.64
N ASN A 179 4.67 2.36 2.42
CA ASN A 179 3.51 3.08 2.93
C ASN A 179 3.25 2.67 4.38
N VAL A 180 2.88 3.64 5.23
CA VAL A 180 2.32 3.38 6.56
C VAL A 180 0.82 3.64 6.48
N TRP A 181 0.04 2.56 6.52
CA TRP A 181 -1.42 2.62 6.48
C TRP A 181 -2.00 2.42 7.87
N ARG A 182 -2.97 3.26 8.25
CA ARG A 182 -3.61 3.22 9.57
C ARG A 182 -5.09 3.60 9.48
N GLY A 183 -5.94 2.90 10.21
CA GLY A 183 -7.29 3.36 10.51
C GLY A 183 -7.26 4.53 11.48
N ILE A 184 -7.95 5.63 11.17
CA ILE A 184 -7.90 6.86 11.98
C ILE A 184 -9.22 7.17 12.68
N GLY A 185 -10.32 6.53 12.28
CA GLY A 185 -11.59 6.60 12.99
C GLY A 185 -11.68 5.53 14.07
N ASP A 186 -12.89 5.01 14.25
CA ASP A 186 -13.14 3.80 15.01
C ASP A 186 -12.61 2.55 14.26
N THR A 187 -13.07 1.37 14.67
CA THR A 187 -12.79 0.11 14.00
C THR A 187 -13.09 0.15 12.50
N ILE A 188 -12.15 -0.32 11.69
CA ILE A 188 -12.33 -0.46 10.24
C ILE A 188 -13.30 -1.60 9.95
N GLN A 189 -14.48 -1.25 9.44
CA GLN A 189 -15.55 -2.17 9.07
C GLN A 189 -15.96 -2.02 7.60
N GLU A 190 -16.07 -0.80 7.09
CA GLU A 190 -16.29 -0.58 5.66
C GLU A 190 -14.98 -0.69 4.88
N SER A 191 -15.03 -1.40 3.75
CA SER A 191 -13.94 -1.43 2.75
C SER A 191 -12.53 -1.70 3.33
N PRO A 192 -12.32 -2.71 4.19
CA PRO A 192 -10.99 -3.01 4.75
C PRO A 192 -9.94 -3.22 3.65
N LEU A 193 -8.67 -3.06 4.04
CA LEU A 193 -7.54 -3.29 3.14
C LEU A 193 -7.20 -4.79 3.11
N THR A 194 -6.98 -5.32 1.92
CA THR A 194 -6.36 -6.64 1.71
C THR A 194 -5.02 -6.50 0.98
N LEU A 195 -4.09 -7.40 1.29
CA LEU A 195 -2.69 -7.39 0.88
C LEU A 195 -2.33 -8.76 0.28
N CYS A 196 -1.68 -8.77 -0.88
CA CYS A 196 -1.24 -9.99 -1.52
C CYS A 196 0.17 -10.37 -1.05
N ASP A 197 0.38 -11.64 -0.72
CA ASP A 197 1.71 -12.22 -0.49
C ASP A 197 2.56 -12.07 -1.75
N ALA A 198 3.63 -11.29 -1.66
CA ALA A 198 4.54 -11.03 -2.78
C ALA A 198 5.12 -12.31 -3.40
N GLN A 199 5.27 -13.41 -2.64
CA GLN A 199 5.76 -14.70 -3.17
C GLN A 199 4.76 -15.38 -4.12
N SER A 200 3.50 -14.96 -4.07
CA SER A 200 2.42 -15.51 -4.90
C SER A 200 2.21 -14.75 -6.21
N VAL A 201 2.90 -13.62 -6.40
CA VAL A 201 2.77 -12.74 -7.55
C VAL A 201 3.84 -13.07 -8.58
N ALA A 202 3.44 -13.42 -9.80
CA ALA A 202 4.37 -13.60 -10.89
C ALA A 202 4.71 -12.24 -11.54
N PRO A 203 5.93 -12.02 -12.04
CA PRO A 203 6.27 -10.79 -12.77
C PRO A 203 5.35 -10.52 -13.97
N THR A 204 4.79 -11.57 -14.58
CA THR A 204 3.84 -11.49 -15.70
C THR A 204 2.46 -10.98 -15.30
N ASP A 205 2.15 -10.94 -14.00
CA ASP A 205 0.86 -10.44 -13.49
C ASP A 205 0.84 -8.90 -13.43
N LEU A 206 2.02 -8.27 -13.48
CA LEU A 206 2.22 -6.83 -13.32
C LEU A 206 2.20 -6.11 -14.67
N VAL A 207 1.20 -5.25 -14.88
CA VAL A 207 1.05 -4.43 -16.08
C VAL A 207 1.33 -2.97 -15.75
N ILE A 208 2.33 -2.39 -16.42
CA ILE A 208 2.67 -0.97 -16.26
C ILE A 208 1.47 -0.10 -16.62
N ASN A 209 1.05 0.74 -15.68
CA ASN A 209 -0.03 1.71 -15.84
C ASN A 209 0.52 3.14 -15.72
N ASN A 210 0.40 3.91 -16.80
CA ASN A 210 0.72 5.34 -16.81
C ASN A 210 -0.40 6.15 -16.17
N LEU A 211 -0.13 6.73 -15.01
CA LEU A 211 -1.05 7.62 -14.31
C LEU A 211 -0.75 9.08 -14.71
N ILE A 212 -1.58 9.63 -15.58
CA ILE A 212 -1.34 10.92 -16.22
C ILE A 212 -1.95 12.05 -15.39
N TYR A 213 -1.11 12.94 -14.88
CA TYR A 213 -1.47 14.19 -14.22
C TYR A 213 -1.24 15.36 -15.18
N ARG A 214 -1.71 16.56 -14.81
CA ARG A 214 -1.53 17.77 -15.64
C ARG A 214 -0.06 18.17 -15.78
N ASP A 215 0.74 17.93 -14.76
CA ASP A 215 2.14 18.36 -14.64
C ASP A 215 3.16 17.22 -14.81
N ARG A 216 2.71 15.95 -14.84
CA ARG A 216 3.60 14.79 -14.82
C ARG A 216 2.91 13.49 -15.22
N ILE A 217 3.72 12.46 -15.44
CA ILE A 217 3.28 11.06 -15.57
C ILE A 217 3.85 10.25 -14.41
N GLY A 218 2.97 9.68 -13.59
CA GLY A 218 3.29 8.62 -12.65
C GLY A 218 3.25 7.25 -13.33
N GLU A 219 3.94 6.26 -12.77
CA GLU A 219 3.93 4.89 -13.29
C GLU A 219 3.71 3.92 -12.13
N THR A 220 2.63 3.15 -12.23
CA THR A 220 2.11 2.21 -11.22
C THR A 220 2.02 0.81 -11.85
N TYR A 221 1.71 -0.22 -11.06
CA TYR A 221 1.27 -1.50 -11.60
C TYR A 221 -0.24 -1.67 -11.43
N ALA A 222 -0.94 -1.92 -12.54
CA ALA A 222 -2.20 -2.64 -12.51
C ALA A 222 -1.90 -4.14 -12.61
N VAL A 223 -2.85 -4.99 -12.22
CA VAL A 223 -2.59 -6.42 -12.04
C VAL A 223 -3.62 -7.28 -12.76
N THR A 224 -3.17 -8.26 -13.53
CA THR A 224 -4.03 -9.29 -14.12
C THR A 224 -4.33 -10.41 -13.12
N TYR A 225 -5.45 -11.10 -13.30
CA TYR A 225 -5.84 -12.16 -12.37
C TYR A 225 -4.91 -13.37 -12.46
N ASN A 226 -4.45 -13.85 -11.31
CA ASN A 226 -3.75 -15.12 -11.16
C ASN A 226 -4.34 -15.87 -9.96
N PRO A 227 -4.86 -17.10 -10.13
CA PRO A 227 -5.45 -17.88 -9.04
C PRO A 227 -4.45 -18.28 -7.96
N LYS A 228 -3.14 -18.12 -8.21
CA LYS A 228 -2.10 -18.36 -7.19
C LYS A 228 -1.99 -17.22 -6.19
N HIS A 229 -2.50 -16.02 -6.49
CA HIS A 229 -2.46 -14.89 -5.57
C HIS A 229 -3.05 -15.26 -4.21
N LYS A 230 -2.32 -14.94 -3.15
CA LYS A 230 -2.72 -15.24 -1.78
C LYS A 230 -2.97 -13.95 -1.02
N TRP A 231 -4.22 -13.74 -0.62
CA TRP A 231 -4.68 -12.48 -0.05
C TRP A 231 -4.86 -12.57 1.46
N TYR A 232 -4.40 -11.54 2.16
CA TYR A 232 -4.47 -11.42 3.60
C TYR A 232 -5.10 -10.10 4.02
N TYR A 233 -5.85 -10.14 5.10
CA TYR A 233 -6.37 -8.94 5.74
C TYR A 233 -6.35 -9.08 7.26
N PHE A 234 -6.52 -7.95 7.93
CA PHE A 234 -6.62 -7.86 9.37
C PHE A 234 -8.02 -7.34 9.70
N PRO A 235 -8.99 -8.21 10.03
CA PRO A 235 -10.35 -7.79 10.31
C PRO A 235 -10.40 -6.83 11.49
N GLN A 236 -11.35 -5.89 11.44
CA GLN A 236 -11.65 -4.97 12.53
C GLN A 236 -10.41 -4.21 13.03
N MET A 237 -9.61 -3.67 12.12
CA MET A 237 -8.42 -2.90 12.48
C MET A 237 -8.78 -1.69 13.33
N GLN A 238 -8.04 -1.50 14.42
CA GLN A 238 -8.22 -0.43 15.39
C GLN A 238 -7.28 0.73 15.11
N ARG A 239 -7.59 1.90 15.68
CA ARG A 239 -6.76 3.11 15.52
C ARG A 239 -5.34 2.95 16.02
N ASN A 240 -5.10 2.10 17.02
CA ASN A 240 -3.78 1.79 17.57
C ASN A 240 -3.01 0.75 16.75
N GLU A 241 -3.43 0.44 15.53
CA GLU A 241 -2.79 -0.55 14.67
C GLU A 241 -2.30 0.10 13.36
N ALA A 242 -1.22 -0.42 12.80
CA ALA A 242 -0.66 0.05 11.53
C ALA A 242 -0.22 -1.12 10.66
N LEU A 243 -0.30 -0.90 9.35
CA LEU A 243 0.23 -1.76 8.32
C LEU A 243 1.37 -1.06 7.59
N PHE A 244 2.43 -1.80 7.31
CA PHE A 244 3.48 -1.39 6.39
C PHE A 244 3.26 -2.11 5.07
N ILE A 245 3.32 -1.37 3.97
CA ILE A 245 3.11 -1.91 2.63
C ILE A 245 4.34 -1.55 1.80
N LYS A 246 5.11 -2.54 1.36
CA LYS A 246 6.28 -2.32 0.50
C LYS A 246 5.80 -2.10 -0.94
N CYS A 247 5.72 -0.83 -1.33
CA CYS A 247 5.30 -0.45 -2.67
C CYS A 247 6.46 -0.46 -3.69
N PHE A 248 7.71 -0.45 -3.23
CA PHE A 248 8.91 -0.61 -4.05
C PHE A 248 10.13 -0.95 -3.16
N ASP A 249 11.07 -1.76 -3.65
CA ASP A 249 12.42 -1.92 -3.09
C ASP A 249 13.43 -1.98 -4.25
N SER A 250 14.51 -1.20 -4.14
CA SER A 250 15.55 -1.14 -5.16
C SER A 250 16.45 -2.39 -5.16
N ALA A 251 16.50 -3.14 -4.04
CA ALA A 251 17.19 -4.42 -4.00
C ALA A 251 16.44 -5.49 -4.80
N ASP A 252 17.20 -6.24 -5.60
CA ASP A 252 16.71 -7.34 -6.44
C ASP A 252 17.46 -8.64 -6.11
N ASP A 253 17.36 -9.04 -4.85
CA ASP A 253 18.09 -10.16 -4.23
C ASP A 253 17.16 -11.28 -3.73
N GLY A 254 15.93 -11.33 -4.26
CA GLY A 254 14.92 -12.33 -3.93
C GLY A 254 13.95 -11.91 -2.83
N ARG A 255 14.17 -10.78 -2.15
CA ARG A 255 13.18 -10.21 -1.23
C ARG A 255 11.94 -9.72 -1.98
N ALA A 256 10.82 -9.60 -1.27
CA ALA A 256 9.64 -8.90 -1.76
C ALA A 256 10.00 -7.46 -2.14
N ARG A 257 9.56 -7.03 -3.32
CA ARG A 257 9.76 -5.67 -3.86
C ARG A 257 8.46 -4.89 -4.00
N PHE A 258 7.34 -5.59 -4.14
CA PHE A 258 6.02 -5.02 -4.38
C PHE A 258 4.99 -5.83 -3.60
N ALA A 259 4.08 -5.15 -2.90
CA ALA A 259 2.93 -5.75 -2.24
C ALA A 259 1.65 -5.21 -2.88
N LEU A 260 0.96 -6.09 -3.61
CA LEU A 260 -0.32 -5.73 -4.21
C LEU A 260 -1.35 -5.51 -3.11
N HIS A 261 -2.20 -4.51 -3.28
CA HIS A 261 -3.22 -4.21 -2.28
C HIS A 261 -4.47 -3.60 -2.91
N THR A 262 -5.57 -3.72 -2.20
CA THR A 262 -6.84 -3.10 -2.59
C THR A 262 -7.80 -3.04 -1.41
N ALA A 263 -8.79 -2.16 -1.49
CA ALA A 263 -9.95 -2.21 -0.60
C ALA A 263 -10.96 -3.23 -1.14
N PHE A 264 -11.58 -4.01 -0.26
CA PHE A 264 -12.57 -5.01 -0.65
C PHE A 264 -13.83 -4.92 0.22
N GLU A 265 -14.93 -5.50 -0.26
CA GLU A 265 -16.17 -5.59 0.50
C GLU A 265 -16.13 -6.87 1.35
N ASP A 266 -15.97 -6.69 2.67
CA ASP A 266 -15.95 -7.81 3.62
C ASP A 266 -17.39 -8.30 3.86
N PRO A 267 -17.70 -9.57 3.53
CA PRO A 267 -19.04 -10.12 3.68
C PRO A 267 -19.46 -10.27 5.15
N THR A 268 -18.53 -10.11 6.10
CA THR A 268 -18.81 -10.19 7.54
C THR A 268 -19.08 -8.82 8.19
N SER A 269 -18.94 -7.73 7.43
CA SER A 269 -19.23 -6.38 7.94
C SER A 269 -20.71 -6.24 8.31
N PRO A 270 -21.02 -5.47 9.37
CA PRO A 270 -22.40 -5.22 9.77
C PRO A 270 -23.17 -4.50 8.66
N PRO A 271 -24.52 -4.59 8.63
CA PRO A 271 -25.32 -3.79 7.70
C PRO A 271 -25.08 -2.30 7.96
N ASN A 272 -24.74 -1.55 6.91
CA ASN A 272 -24.37 -0.13 6.96
C ASN A 272 -23.19 0.16 7.90
N PRO A 273 -22.00 -0.40 7.64
CA PRO A 273 -20.84 -0.11 8.46
C PRO A 273 -20.48 1.38 8.37
N PRO A 274 -19.89 1.98 9.43
CA PRO A 274 -19.40 3.35 9.37
C PRO A 274 -18.39 3.50 8.24
N PRO A 275 -18.38 4.65 7.53
CA PRO A 275 -17.45 4.88 6.44
C PRO A 275 -16.01 4.68 6.87
N ARG A 276 -15.19 4.09 6.00
CA ARG A 276 -13.78 3.89 6.32
C ARG A 276 -13.06 5.22 6.51
N GLU A 277 -12.38 5.39 7.63
CA GLU A 277 -11.47 6.49 7.88
C GLU A 277 -10.05 5.97 8.01
N SER A 278 -9.17 6.34 7.07
CA SER A 278 -7.78 5.89 7.08
C SER A 278 -6.80 6.95 6.59
N ILE A 279 -5.56 6.88 7.06
CA ILE A 279 -4.43 7.63 6.53
C ILE A 279 -3.41 6.66 5.91
N GLU A 280 -2.80 7.08 4.82
CA GLU A 280 -1.65 6.43 4.20
C GLU A 280 -0.51 7.45 4.07
N LEU A 281 0.57 7.26 4.84
CA LEU A 281 1.82 8.00 4.63
C LEU A 281 2.64 7.29 3.55
N ARG A 282 3.25 8.04 2.63
CA ARG A 282 4.19 7.48 1.67
C ARG A 282 5.61 7.94 1.99
N THR A 283 6.50 6.97 2.10
CA THR A 283 7.84 7.20 2.65
C THR A 283 8.92 6.61 1.76
N PHE A 284 10.05 7.30 1.66
CA PHE A 284 11.31 6.68 1.25
C PHE A 284 12.04 6.19 2.50
N VAL A 285 12.52 4.97 2.44
CA VAL A 285 13.25 4.30 3.52
C VAL A 285 14.64 3.96 2.98
N PHE A 286 15.68 4.56 3.55
CA PHE A 286 17.07 4.35 3.15
C PHE A 286 17.78 3.45 4.15
N TYR A 287 18.53 2.47 3.63
CA TYR A 287 19.22 1.47 4.43
C TYR A 287 20.71 1.80 4.57
N PRO A 288 21.42 1.23 5.57
CA PRO A 288 22.87 1.26 5.59
C PRO A 288 23.45 0.71 4.28
N GLY A 289 24.54 1.32 3.80
CA GLY A 289 25.31 0.85 2.64
C GLY A 289 26.15 -0.38 2.93
#